data_AF-A0A7X7BFA0-F1
#
_entry.id   AF-A0A7X7BFA0-F1
#
_cell.length_a   1.000
_cell.length_b   1.000
_cell.length_c   1.000
_cell.angle_alpha   90.00
_cell.angle_beta   90.00
_cell.angle_gamma   90.00
#
_symmetry.space_group_name_H-M   'P 1'
#
loop_
_entity.id
_entity.type
_entity.pdbx_description
1 polymer ?
#
loop_
_entity_poly.entity_id
_entity_poly.type
_entity_poly.pdbx_seq_one_letter_code
_entity_poly.pdbx_strand_id
1 'polypeptide(L)'
;MNLKNIDYKKILENFIWKKEKQYEFSLPETEENNNYIADEDLNFSDTVFPDISSNLDYMKMKYNIMINSDIVLREFTLSARNKQFKAFLLFIDGMVDSNLINDFILKPLMLKNSSNSFNGDQNEVVLKKTTNNVVIKKIKKFDIVEYVSDCLLPQNSIKEQSKFNNILSRNKFW
;
A
#
# COMPACT_ATOMS: atom_id res chain seq x y z
N MET A 1 -17.31 11.80 45.93
CA MET A 1 -17.59 11.10 44.66
C MET A 1 -17.69 9.62 44.99
N ASN A 2 -18.89 9.05 44.86
CA ASN A 2 -19.30 7.81 45.53
C ASN A 2 -18.86 6.59 44.70
N LEU A 3 -17.84 5.87 45.14
CA LEU A 3 -17.41 4.58 44.57
C LEU A 3 -18.25 3.46 45.22
N LYS A 4 -19.48 3.29 44.74
CA LYS A 4 -20.29 2.07 44.86
C LYS A 4 -20.79 1.83 43.43
N ASN A 5 -20.55 0.72 42.75
CA ASN A 5 -20.66 -0.66 43.16
C ASN A 5 -19.92 -1.47 42.07
N ILE A 6 -18.73 -2.00 42.35
CA ILE A 6 -18.15 -3.03 41.50
C ILE A 6 -18.64 -4.35 42.09
N ASP A 7 -19.39 -5.10 41.30
CA ASP A 7 -20.02 -6.34 41.74
C ASP A 7 -18.96 -7.45 41.79
N TYR A 8 -18.18 -7.47 42.87
CA TYR A 8 -17.04 -8.37 43.08
C TYR A 8 -17.40 -9.85 42.89
N LYS A 9 -18.66 -10.20 43.11
CA LYS A 9 -19.20 -11.55 42.89
C LYS A 9 -19.11 -11.98 41.41
N LYS A 10 -19.41 -11.06 40.49
CA LYS A 10 -19.37 -11.29 39.04
C LYS A 10 -17.93 -11.41 38.52
N ILE A 11 -16.99 -10.73 39.17
CA ILE A 11 -15.56 -10.84 38.86
C ILE A 11 -15.04 -12.19 39.34
N LEU A 12 -15.39 -12.61 40.56
CA LEU A 12 -14.97 -13.89 41.11
C LEU A 12 -15.44 -15.09 40.26
N GLU A 13 -16.65 -15.03 39.70
CA GLU A 13 -17.19 -16.08 38.82
C GLU A 13 -16.32 -16.38 37.58
N ASN A 14 -15.53 -15.41 37.13
CA ASN A 14 -14.58 -15.58 36.02
C ASN A 14 -13.25 -16.23 36.44
N PHE A 15 -12.94 -16.25 37.74
CA PHE A 15 -11.74 -16.88 38.30
C PHE A 15 -12.00 -18.28 38.90
N ILE A 16 -13.25 -18.73 38.92
CA ILE A 16 -13.59 -20.10 39.34
C ILE A 16 -13.18 -21.06 38.22
N TRP A 17 -12.33 -22.02 38.56
CA TRP A 17 -11.94 -23.11 37.66
C TRP A 17 -13.18 -23.85 37.16
N LYS A 18 -13.29 -24.00 35.84
CA LYS A 18 -14.35 -24.77 35.19
C LYS A 18 -13.71 -25.99 34.54
N LYS A 19 -14.35 -27.15 34.66
CA LYS A 19 -13.92 -28.38 34.00
C LYS A 19 -13.77 -28.13 32.50
N GLU A 20 -12.69 -28.62 31.92
CA GLU A 20 -12.44 -28.54 30.48
C GLU A 20 -13.64 -29.14 29.74
N LYS A 21 -14.26 -28.33 28.88
CA LYS A 21 -15.27 -28.84 27.95
C LYS A 21 -14.53 -29.73 26.96
N GLN A 22 -14.94 -30.98 26.83
CA GLN A 22 -14.44 -31.82 25.75
C GLN A 22 -15.04 -31.27 24.46
N TYR A 23 -14.19 -30.62 23.67
CA TYR A 23 -14.55 -30.18 22.33
C TYR A 23 -14.34 -31.37 21.40
N GLU A 24 -15.43 -31.84 20.79
CA GLU A 24 -15.36 -32.82 19.73
C GLU A 24 -15.04 -32.05 18.45
N PHE A 25 -13.75 -32.00 18.09
CA PHE A 25 -13.31 -31.42 16.84
C PHE A 25 -13.54 -32.45 15.73
N SER A 26 -14.59 -32.27 14.95
CA SER A 26 -14.83 -33.01 13.71
C SER A 26 -14.49 -32.12 12.52
N LEU A 27 -13.54 -32.57 11.70
CA LEU A 27 -13.40 -32.00 10.36
C LEU A 27 -14.66 -32.39 9.56
N PRO A 28 -15.34 -31.45 8.89
CA PRO A 28 -16.40 -31.83 7.97
C PRO A 28 -15.80 -32.71 6.87
N GLU A 29 -16.34 -33.92 6.70
CA GLU A 29 -15.92 -34.85 5.63
C GLU A 29 -16.43 -34.43 4.25
N THR A 30 -17.34 -33.46 4.22
CA THR A 30 -17.68 -32.78 2.98
C THR A 30 -16.56 -31.80 2.69
N GLU A 31 -15.87 -32.04 1.57
CA GLU A 31 -15.23 -30.98 0.82
C GLU A 31 -16.31 -29.93 0.53
N GLU A 32 -16.56 -29.02 1.47
CA GLU A 32 -16.99 -27.69 1.07
C GLU A 32 -15.97 -27.29 0.02
N ASN A 33 -16.45 -26.89 -1.15
CA ASN A 33 -15.64 -26.33 -2.23
C ASN A 33 -15.02 -25.00 -1.74
N ASN A 34 -14.21 -25.06 -0.69
CA ASN A 34 -13.10 -24.20 -0.48
C ASN A 34 -12.25 -24.48 -1.70
N ASN A 35 -12.49 -23.72 -2.76
CA ASN A 35 -11.58 -23.57 -3.88
C ASN A 35 -10.27 -23.02 -3.28
N TYR A 36 -9.51 -23.86 -2.59
CA TYR A 36 -8.09 -23.73 -2.44
C TYR A 36 -7.56 -23.96 -3.84
N ILE A 37 -7.64 -22.90 -4.64
CA ILE A 37 -7.01 -22.86 -5.95
C ILE A 37 -5.53 -23.04 -5.64
N ALA A 38 -4.98 -24.18 -6.05
CA ALA A 38 -3.54 -24.40 -6.00
C ALA A 38 -2.86 -23.20 -6.68
N ASP A 39 -1.74 -22.71 -6.12
CA ASP A 39 -1.03 -21.52 -6.62
C ASP A 39 -0.75 -21.55 -8.14
N GLU A 40 -0.77 -22.74 -8.75
CA GLU A 40 -0.54 -22.99 -10.19
C GLU A 40 -1.74 -22.65 -11.09
N ASP A 41 -2.98 -22.64 -10.58
CA ASP A 41 -4.20 -22.41 -11.39
C ASP A 41 -4.63 -20.95 -11.43
N LEU A 42 -4.06 -20.10 -10.56
CA LEU A 42 -4.23 -18.66 -10.67
C LEU A 42 -3.25 -18.13 -11.71
N ASN A 43 -3.66 -18.17 -12.99
CA ASN A 43 -3.03 -17.43 -14.08
C ASN A 43 -3.14 -15.91 -13.81
N PHE A 44 -2.38 -15.42 -12.84
CA PHE A 44 -2.18 -14.00 -12.68
C PHE A 44 -1.42 -13.50 -13.89
N SER A 45 -1.98 -12.49 -14.54
CA SER A 45 -1.26 -11.78 -15.58
C SER A 45 0.12 -11.41 -15.07
N ASP A 46 1.16 -11.69 -15.86
CA ASP A 46 2.54 -11.35 -15.50
C ASP A 46 2.71 -9.85 -15.19
N THR A 47 1.80 -9.01 -15.68
CA THR A 47 1.84 -7.55 -15.61
C THR A 47 0.87 -6.97 -14.59
N VAL A 48 1.24 -5.82 -14.02
CA VAL A 48 0.39 -5.01 -13.15
C VAL A 48 -0.89 -4.57 -13.88
N PHE A 49 -2.01 -4.56 -13.16
CA PHE A 49 -3.28 -4.10 -13.71
C PHE A 49 -3.30 -2.57 -13.81
N PRO A 50 -4.05 -2.00 -14.78
CA PRO A 50 -4.21 -0.55 -14.88
C PRO A 50 -5.05 0.02 -13.73
N ASP A 51 -5.92 -0.79 -13.12
CA ASP A 51 -6.71 -0.38 -11.96
C ASP A 51 -5.98 -0.68 -10.65
N ILE A 52 -5.96 0.32 -9.76
CA ILE A 52 -5.28 0.23 -8.47
C ILE A 52 -6.02 -0.71 -7.50
N SER A 53 -7.35 -0.82 -7.59
CA SER A 53 -8.13 -1.69 -6.71
C SER A 53 -7.82 -3.16 -6.98
N SER A 54 -7.80 -3.55 -8.26
CA SER A 54 -7.41 -4.91 -8.65
C SER A 54 -5.99 -5.27 -8.18
N ASN A 55 -5.03 -4.35 -8.30
CA ASN A 55 -3.67 -4.55 -7.80
C ASN A 55 -3.62 -4.74 -6.28
N LEU A 56 -4.46 -4.03 -5.55
CA LEU A 56 -4.51 -4.05 -4.10
C LEU A 56 -5.14 -5.34 -3.57
N ASP A 57 -6.25 -5.78 -4.18
CA ASP A 57 -6.88 -7.07 -3.86
C ASP A 57 -5.95 -8.24 -4.17
N TYR A 58 -5.21 -8.15 -5.29
CA TYR A 58 -4.17 -9.12 -5.63
C TYR A 58 -3.11 -9.23 -4.54
N MET A 59 -2.56 -8.11 -4.06
CA MET A 59 -1.54 -8.11 -3.01
C MET A 59 -2.09 -8.63 -1.67
N LYS A 60 -3.33 -8.28 -1.31
CA LYS A 60 -4.01 -8.77 -0.10
C LYS A 60 -4.13 -10.29 -0.10
N MET A 61 -4.52 -10.85 -1.24
CA MET A 61 -4.65 -12.30 -1.39
C MET A 61 -3.29 -12.99 -1.45
N LYS A 62 -2.33 -12.46 -2.21
CA LYS A 62 -1.01 -13.10 -2.38
C LYS A 62 -0.23 -13.21 -1.06
N TYR A 63 -0.34 -12.21 -0.20
CA TYR A 63 0.37 -12.16 1.07
C TYR A 63 -0.49 -12.54 2.29
N ASN A 64 -1.76 -12.90 2.08
CA ASN A 64 -2.71 -13.21 3.15
C ASN A 64 -2.70 -12.15 4.26
N ILE A 65 -2.74 -10.88 3.88
CA ILE A 65 -2.48 -9.73 4.78
C ILE A 65 -3.46 -9.67 5.97
N MET A 66 -4.67 -10.22 5.82
CA MET A 66 -5.65 -10.29 6.91
C MET A 66 -5.19 -11.21 8.06
N ILE A 67 -4.32 -12.17 7.77
CA ILE A 67 -3.85 -13.19 8.71
C ILE A 67 -2.38 -12.93 9.08
N ASN A 68 -1.59 -12.41 8.14
CA ASN A 68 -0.18 -12.15 8.32
C ASN A 68 0.08 -10.77 8.96
N SER A 69 0.62 -10.76 10.19
CA SER A 69 0.97 -9.54 10.93
C SER A 69 2.29 -8.92 10.49
N ASP A 70 3.20 -9.70 9.92
CA ASP A 70 4.53 -9.23 9.55
C ASP A 70 4.46 -8.36 8.29
N ILE A 71 3.40 -8.45 7.50
CA ILE A 71 3.25 -7.69 6.25
C ILE A 71 2.23 -6.58 6.46
N VAL A 72 2.70 -5.33 6.32
CA VAL A 72 1.87 -4.14 6.47
C VAL A 72 1.58 -3.55 5.09
N LEU A 73 0.28 -3.44 4.78
CA LEU A 73 -0.23 -2.69 3.63
C LEU A 73 -0.82 -1.36 4.10
N ARG A 74 -0.30 -0.26 3.57
CA ARG A 74 -0.72 1.11 3.89
C ARG A 74 -1.21 1.83 2.65
N GLU A 75 -2.49 2.15 2.63
CA GLU A 75 -3.14 2.93 1.57
C GLU A 75 -2.99 4.43 1.85
N PHE A 76 -2.71 5.23 0.81
CA PHE A 76 -2.62 6.68 0.93
C PHE A 76 -3.00 7.39 -0.38
N THR A 77 -3.16 8.71 -0.30
CA THR A 77 -3.42 9.55 -1.47
C THR A 77 -2.25 10.49 -1.71
N LEU A 78 -1.72 10.45 -2.92
CA LEU A 78 -0.69 11.34 -3.41
C LEU A 78 -1.35 12.56 -4.04
N SER A 79 -0.96 13.76 -3.63
CA SER A 79 -1.42 15.00 -4.25
C SER A 79 -0.31 15.56 -5.15
N ALA A 80 -0.47 15.46 -6.46
CA ALA A 80 0.50 15.96 -7.44
C ALA A 80 -0.19 16.83 -8.49
N ARG A 81 0.31 18.06 -8.70
CA ARG A 81 -0.24 19.06 -9.64
C ARG A 81 -1.75 19.23 -9.51
N ASN A 82 -2.23 19.39 -8.29
CA ASN A 82 -3.66 19.53 -7.95
C ASN A 82 -4.56 18.35 -8.40
N LYS A 83 -3.96 17.18 -8.70
CA LYS A 83 -4.65 15.91 -8.90
C LYS A 83 -4.35 14.97 -7.74
N GLN A 84 -5.33 14.15 -7.38
CA GLN A 84 -5.17 13.12 -6.36
C GLN A 84 -5.01 11.76 -7.03
N PHE A 85 -3.99 11.03 -6.61
CA PHE A 85 -3.71 9.67 -7.07
C PHE A 85 -3.80 8.74 -5.85
N LYS A 86 -4.52 7.63 -6.00
CA LYS A 86 -4.55 6.57 -4.99
C LYS A 86 -3.27 5.74 -5.12
N ALA A 87 -2.60 5.49 -4.01
CA ALA A 87 -1.38 4.69 -3.95
C ALA A 87 -1.39 3.84 -2.68
N PHE A 88 -0.55 2.81 -2.64
CA PHE A 88 -0.35 2.01 -1.44
C PHE A 88 1.13 1.65 -1.30
N LEU A 89 1.53 1.35 -0.06
CA LEU A 89 2.85 0.89 0.32
C LEU A 89 2.72 -0.48 0.98
N LEU A 90 3.61 -1.40 0.60
CA LEU A 90 3.73 -2.72 1.21
C LEU A 90 5.12 -2.87 1.80
N PHE A 91 5.22 -3.24 3.08
CA PHE A 91 6.50 -3.46 3.75
C PHE A 91 6.38 -4.53 4.83
N ILE A 92 7.51 -5.06 5.27
CA ILE A 92 7.58 -6.06 6.34
C ILE A 92 7.87 -5.33 7.66
N ASP A 93 6.99 -5.50 8.65
CA ASP A 93 7.19 -5.01 10.00
C ASP A 93 8.41 -5.70 10.64
N GLY A 94 9.19 -4.94 11.41
CA GLY A 94 10.46 -5.40 11.97
C GLY A 94 11.65 -5.39 10.99
N MET A 95 11.44 -5.35 9.67
CA MET A 95 12.53 -5.17 8.68
C MET A 95 12.76 -3.71 8.28
N VAL A 96 11.82 -2.81 8.61
CA VAL A 96 11.88 -1.40 8.27
C VAL A 96 11.56 -0.54 9.49
N ASP A 97 12.26 0.57 9.65
CA ASP A 97 11.93 1.57 10.65
C ASP A 97 10.68 2.35 10.23
N SER A 98 9.62 2.23 11.03
CA SER A 98 8.35 2.92 10.81
C SER A 98 8.49 4.45 10.80
N ASN A 99 9.42 5.02 11.59
CA ASN A 99 9.67 6.46 11.60
C ASN A 99 10.30 6.91 10.28
N LEU A 100 11.22 6.10 9.75
CA LEU A 100 11.86 6.38 8.46
C LEU A 100 10.84 6.35 7.32
N ILE A 101 9.97 5.33 7.28
CA ILE A 101 8.87 5.27 6.30
C ILE A 101 8.00 6.51 6.40
N ASN A 102 7.61 6.89 7.61
CA ASN A 102 6.72 8.03 7.80
C ASN A 102 7.37 9.34 7.33
N ASP A 103 8.61 9.57 7.72
CA ASP A 103 9.27 10.86 7.52
C ASP A 103 9.84 11.04 6.12
N PHE A 104 10.31 9.96 5.49
CA PHE A 104 11.02 10.04 4.21
C PHE A 104 10.28 9.42 3.03
N ILE A 105 9.19 8.68 3.26
CA ILE A 105 8.34 8.14 2.20
C ILE A 105 6.95 8.78 2.24
N LEU A 106 6.22 8.64 3.35
CA LEU A 106 4.82 9.08 3.40
C LEU A 106 4.66 10.59 3.45
N LYS A 107 5.36 11.27 4.36
CA LYS A 107 5.29 12.74 4.46
C LYS A 107 5.60 13.42 3.12
N PRO A 108 6.72 13.15 2.42
CA PRO A 108 6.99 13.83 1.15
C PRO A 108 5.97 13.49 0.05
N LEU A 109 5.43 12.26 0.03
CA LEU A 109 4.43 11.85 -0.96
C LEU A 109 3.02 12.40 -0.66
N MET A 110 2.67 12.61 0.61
CA MET A 110 1.34 13.07 1.03
C MET A 110 1.26 14.59 1.23
N LEU A 111 2.36 15.27 1.58
CA LEU A 111 2.32 16.71 1.85
C LEU A 111 1.99 17.49 0.57
N LYS A 112 0.95 18.32 0.69
CA LYS A 112 0.62 19.33 -0.30
C LYS A 112 1.47 20.57 -0.06
N ASN A 113 2.48 20.81 -0.89
CA ASN A 113 3.22 22.09 -0.91
C ASN A 113 2.66 23.03 -2.00
N SER A 114 2.95 24.33 -1.90
CA SER A 114 2.66 25.34 -2.92
C SER A 114 3.20 24.95 -4.30
N SER A 115 4.36 24.28 -4.35
CA SER A 115 4.94 23.66 -5.55
C SER A 115 4.04 22.58 -6.19
N ASN A 116 3.25 21.88 -5.38
CA ASN A 116 2.40 20.76 -5.79
C ASN A 116 0.95 21.22 -6.06
N SER A 117 0.64 22.46 -5.66
CA SER A 117 -0.68 23.11 -5.70
C SER A 117 -0.81 24.13 -6.83
N PHE A 118 0.28 24.42 -7.55
CA PHE A 118 0.28 25.49 -8.53
C PHE A 118 -0.54 25.09 -9.77
N ASN A 119 -1.69 25.76 -9.93
CA ASN A 119 -2.66 25.60 -11.01
C ASN A 119 -2.26 26.34 -12.31
N GLY A 120 -1.04 26.86 -12.40
CA GLY A 120 -0.57 27.54 -13.60
C GLY A 120 -0.64 26.60 -14.81
N ASP A 121 -0.72 27.16 -16.02
CA ASP A 121 -0.63 26.40 -17.27
C ASP A 121 0.81 25.84 -17.40
N GLN A 122 1.11 24.75 -16.70
CA GLN A 122 2.48 24.22 -16.53
C GLN A 122 2.82 23.11 -17.51
N ASN A 123 2.47 23.33 -18.76
CA ASN A 123 3.32 22.85 -19.82
C ASN A 123 4.56 23.75 -19.80
N GLU A 124 5.60 23.38 -19.02
CA GLU A 124 6.87 24.11 -19.02
C GLU A 124 7.30 24.31 -20.47
N VAL A 125 7.33 25.56 -20.92
CA VAL A 125 7.80 25.90 -22.27
C VAL A 125 9.31 25.80 -22.22
N VAL A 126 9.82 24.60 -22.51
CA VAL A 126 11.25 24.27 -22.41
C VAL A 126 12.10 25.20 -23.29
N LEU A 127 11.52 25.70 -24.39
CA LEU A 127 12.16 26.62 -25.33
C LEU A 127 11.11 27.56 -25.93
N LYS A 128 11.32 28.88 -25.83
CA LYS A 128 10.76 29.87 -26.76
C LYS A 128 11.88 30.30 -27.69
N LYS A 129 11.89 29.81 -28.92
CA LYS A 129 12.74 30.38 -29.99
C LYS A 129 11.84 31.18 -30.91
N THR A 130 12.11 32.48 -31.04
CA THR A 130 11.47 33.33 -32.03
C THR A 130 12.28 33.25 -33.31
N THR A 131 11.81 32.48 -34.28
CA THR A 131 12.28 32.57 -35.66
C THR A 131 11.06 32.92 -36.51
N ASN A 132 11.08 34.06 -37.20
CA ASN A 132 10.05 34.50 -38.15
C ASN A 132 8.60 34.45 -37.58
N ASN A 133 8.30 35.20 -36.51
CA ASN A 133 6.95 35.37 -35.93
C ASN A 133 6.21 34.10 -35.44
N VAL A 134 6.83 32.92 -35.44
CA VAL A 134 6.21 31.68 -34.92
C VAL A 134 6.76 31.37 -33.52
N VAL A 135 5.87 31.25 -32.53
CA VAL A 135 6.22 30.83 -31.17
C VAL A 135 6.06 29.31 -31.07
N ILE A 136 7.18 28.58 -31.16
CA ILE A 136 7.18 27.13 -30.92
C ILE A 136 7.23 26.91 -29.41
N LYS A 137 6.20 26.28 -28.83
CA LYS A 137 6.17 25.86 -27.41
C LYS A 137 6.41 24.36 -27.32
N LYS A 138 7.56 23.93 -26.78
CA LYS A 138 7.77 22.52 -26.39
C LYS A 138 7.22 22.32 -24.98
N ILE A 139 6.28 21.39 -24.85
CA ILE A 139 5.52 21.11 -23.64
C ILE A 139 6.08 19.84 -22.98
N LYS A 140 6.59 19.92 -21.74
CA LYS A 140 6.90 18.71 -20.95
C LYS A 140 5.60 18.17 -20.35
N LYS A 141 5.18 16.98 -20.79
CA LYS A 141 4.04 16.28 -20.18
C LYS A 141 4.39 15.94 -18.73
N PHE A 142 3.42 16.06 -17.83
CA PHE A 142 3.60 15.62 -16.45
C PHE A 142 3.82 14.11 -16.42
N ASP A 143 4.93 13.68 -15.84
CA ASP A 143 5.19 12.28 -15.52
C ASP A 143 5.10 12.08 -14.01
N ILE A 144 4.22 11.16 -13.60
CA ILE A 144 4.02 10.80 -12.20
C ILE A 144 5.22 10.05 -11.64
N VAL A 145 5.94 9.29 -12.47
CA VAL A 145 7.10 8.50 -12.06
C VAL A 145 8.27 9.42 -11.71
N GLU A 146 8.49 10.45 -12.54
CA GLU A 146 9.48 11.50 -12.28
C GLU A 146 9.14 12.26 -11.00
N TYR A 147 7.87 12.64 -10.82
CA TYR A 147 7.41 13.32 -9.61
C TYR A 147 7.63 12.49 -8.33
N VAL A 148 7.29 11.20 -8.36
CA VAL A 148 7.52 10.30 -7.22
C VAL A 148 9.01 10.17 -6.95
N SER A 149 9.84 10.09 -7.99
CA SER A 149 11.31 10.00 -7.84
C SER A 149 11.89 11.25 -7.19
N ASP A 150 11.42 12.44 -7.57
CA ASP A 150 11.85 13.73 -7.00
C ASP A 150 11.42 13.92 -5.54
N CYS A 151 10.31 13.28 -5.12
CA CYS A 151 9.82 13.35 -3.75
C CYS A 151 10.64 12.46 -2.78
N LEU A 152 11.32 11.45 -3.31
CA LEU A 152 12.09 10.51 -2.51
C LEU A 152 13.53 11.01 -2.33
N LEU A 153 14.15 10.64 -1.20
CA LEU A 153 15.52 11.05 -0.93
C LEU A 153 16.50 10.51 -2.00
N PRO A 154 17.55 11.27 -2.38
CA PRO A 154 18.55 10.83 -3.36
C PRO A 154 19.29 9.54 -2.98
N GLN A 155 19.36 9.23 -1.67
CA GLN A 155 20.01 8.02 -1.18
C GLN A 155 19.14 6.75 -1.36
N ASN A 156 17.86 6.90 -1.72
CA ASN A 156 16.97 5.77 -1.95
C ASN A 156 17.24 5.17 -3.34
N SER A 157 17.46 3.86 -3.39
CA SER A 157 17.55 3.14 -4.67
C SER A 157 16.14 2.81 -5.19
N ILE A 158 15.68 3.57 -6.18
CA ILE A 158 14.34 3.45 -6.75
C ILE A 158 14.42 2.60 -8.02
N LYS A 159 13.53 1.61 -8.15
CA LYS A 159 13.39 0.76 -9.34
C LYS A 159 11.92 0.59 -9.68
N GLU A 160 11.52 1.08 -10.84
CA GLU A 160 10.18 0.85 -11.41
C GLU A 160 10.05 -0.59 -11.90
N GLN A 161 8.88 -1.21 -11.71
CA GLN A 161 8.56 -2.54 -12.20
C GLN A 161 7.11 -2.60 -12.68
N SER A 162 6.89 -3.22 -13.84
CA SER A 162 5.57 -3.43 -14.44
C SER A 162 5.09 -4.88 -14.34
N LYS A 163 5.94 -5.81 -13.89
CA LYS A 163 5.61 -7.23 -13.77
C LYS A 163 5.52 -7.68 -12.32
N PHE A 164 4.46 -8.40 -11.97
CA PHE A 164 4.28 -8.95 -10.62
C PHE A 164 5.38 -9.95 -10.27
N ASN A 165 5.77 -10.83 -11.19
CA ASN A 165 6.84 -11.80 -10.96
C ASN A 165 8.17 -11.13 -10.57
N ASN A 166 8.52 -9.99 -11.18
CA ASN A 166 9.71 -9.23 -10.81
C ASN A 166 9.59 -8.56 -9.44
N ILE A 167 8.39 -8.08 -9.09
CA ILE A 167 8.11 -7.46 -7.79
C ILE A 167 8.20 -8.51 -6.67
N LEU A 168 7.61 -9.69 -6.90
CA LEU A 168 7.52 -10.77 -5.91
C LEU A 168 8.82 -11.55 -5.77
N SER A 169 9.50 -11.88 -6.87
CA SER A 169 10.78 -12.61 -6.84
C SER A 169 11.87 -11.85 -6.10
N ARG A 170 11.85 -10.52 -6.13
CA ARG A 170 12.80 -9.69 -5.36
C ARG A 170 12.61 -9.81 -3.85
N ASN A 171 11.42 -10.22 -3.40
CA ASN A 171 11.08 -10.44 -2.00
C ASN A 171 11.13 -11.92 -1.59
N LYS A 172 11.62 -12.83 -2.45
CA LYS A 172 11.93 -14.21 -2.04
C LYS A 172 13.19 -14.20 -1.19
N PHE A 173 13.00 -14.01 0.11
CA PHE A 173 14.02 -14.24 1.13
C PHE A 173 13.78 -15.56 1.86
N TRP A 174 13.59 -16.66 1.12
CA TRP A 174 13.79 -18.05 1.56
C TRP A 174 14.07 -18.89 0.32
#